data_AF-A0A800K000-F1
#
_entry.id   AF-A0A800K000-F1
#
_cell.length_a   1.000
_cell.length_b   1.000
_cell.length_c   1.000
_cell.angle_alpha   90.00
_cell.angle_beta   90.00
_cell.angle_gamma   90.00
#
_symmetry.space_group_name_H-M   'P 1'
#
loop_
_entity.id
_entity.type
_entity.pdbx_description
1 polymer ?
#
loop_
_entity_poly.entity_id
_entity_poly.type
_entity_poly.pdbx_seq_one_letter_code
_entity_poly.pdbx_strand_id
1 'polypeptide(L)' 'MISRRRHAVKAVTWRVVATTATVVIVGVGTGDWRLGLGVGGVEIPTKMLLYYLHERFWYKFVGLGVGGGQA' A
#
# COMPACT_ATOMS: atom_id res chain seq x y z
N MET A 1 -12.77 -22.86 0.68
CA MET A 1 -11.66 -22.29 -0.13
C MET A 1 -12.19 -21.07 -0.88
N ILE A 2 -11.72 -19.86 -0.56
CA ILE A 2 -12.11 -18.66 -1.32
C ILE A 2 -11.47 -18.77 -2.71
N SER A 3 -12.27 -18.73 -3.78
CA SER A 3 -11.74 -18.90 -5.14
C SER A 3 -10.77 -17.76 -5.49
N ARG A 4 -9.73 -18.06 -6.30
CA ARG A 4 -8.72 -17.09 -6.76
C ARG A 4 -9.35 -15.80 -7.32
N ARG A 5 -10.46 -15.95 -8.05
CA ARG A 5 -11.24 -14.84 -8.61
C ARG A 5 -11.83 -13.93 -7.52
N ARG A 6 -12.39 -14.51 -6.44
CA ARG A 6 -12.93 -13.74 -5.30
C ARG A 6 -11.83 -12.99 -4.55
N HIS A 7 -10.65 -13.60 -4.38
CA HIS A 7 -9.50 -12.93 -3.78
C HIS A 7 -9.02 -11.73 -4.60
N ALA A 8 -8.90 -11.88 -5.92
CA ALA A 8 -8.50 -10.79 -6.81
C ALA A 8 -9.49 -9.63 -6.78
N VAL A 9 -10.80 -9.91 -6.88
CA VAL A 9 -11.85 -8.88 -6.79
C VAL A 9 -11.79 -8.16 -5.45
N LYS A 10 -11.70 -8.90 -4.33
CA LYS A 10 -11.58 -8.29 -2.99
C LYS A 10 -10.36 -7.37 -2.88
N ALA A 11 -9.23 -7.78 -3.44
CA ALA A 11 -8.00 -7.01 -3.41
C ALA A 11 -8.07 -5.73 -4.27
N VAL A 12 -8.82 -5.75 -5.38
CA VAL A 12 -9.07 -4.55 -6.21
C VAL A 12 -10.05 -3.63 -5.51
N THR A 13 -11.17 -4.17 -5.00
CA THR A 13 -12.16 -3.39 -4.24
C THR A 13 -11.49 -2.67 -3.07
N TRP A 14 -10.64 -3.35 -2.32
CA TRP A 14 -9.91 -2.75 -1.22
C TRP A 14 -9.00 -1.59 -1.66
N ARG A 15 -8.29 -1.74 -2.79
CA ARG A 15 -7.42 -0.68 -3.33
C ARG A 15 -8.20 0.56 -3.76
N VAL A 16 -9.37 0.37 -4.38
CA VAL A 16 -10.25 1.50 -4.75
C VAL A 16 -10.74 2.21 -3.49
N VAL A 17 -11.28 1.47 -2.52
CA VAL A 17 -11.79 2.06 -1.26
C VAL A 17 -10.68 2.81 -0.50
N ALA A 18 -9.49 2.23 -0.39
CA ALA A 18 -8.36 2.88 0.30
C ALA A 18 -7.93 4.18 -0.40
N THR A 19 -7.79 4.16 -1.73
CA THR A 19 -7.40 5.36 -2.49
C THR A 19 -8.47 6.44 -2.37
N THR A 20 -9.75 6.08 -2.50
CA THR A 20 -10.86 7.02 -2.33
C THR A 20 -10.87 7.63 -0.93
N ALA A 21 -10.64 6.83 0.11
CA ALA A 21 -10.57 7.33 1.48
C ALA A 21 -9.43 8.36 1.64
N THR A 22 -8.24 8.09 1.09
CA THR A 22 -7.12 9.05 1.10
C THR A 22 -7.47 10.36 0.40
N VAL A 23 -8.05 10.29 -0.81
CA VAL A 23 -8.47 11.48 -1.56
C VAL A 23 -9.50 12.30 -0.77
N VAL A 24 -10.46 11.63 -0.13
CA VAL A 24 -11.49 12.28 0.69
C VAL A 24 -10.89 12.92 1.94
N ILE A 25 -10.03 12.22 2.68
CA ILE A 25 -9.38 12.74 3.88
C ILE A 25 -8.57 14.00 3.55
N VAL A 26 -7.75 13.94 2.50
CA VAL A 26 -6.94 15.07 2.08
C VAL A 26 -7.83 16.19 1.55
N GLY A 27 -8.74 15.90 0.62
CA GLY A 27 -9.60 16.91 0.00
C GLY A 27 -10.51 17.64 0.99
N VAL A 28 -11.08 16.93 1.98
CA VAL A 28 -11.86 17.56 3.06
C VAL A 28 -10.96 18.31 4.03
N GLY A 29 -9.79 17.76 4.37
CA GLY A 29 -8.87 18.37 5.32
C GLY A 29 -8.20 19.65 4.82
N THR A 30 -7.86 19.72 3.53
CA THR A 30 -7.21 20.89 2.92
C THR A 30 -8.16 21.79 2.13
N GLY A 31 -9.35 21.31 1.78
CA GLY A 31 -10.26 21.99 0.85
C GLY A 31 -9.82 21.90 -0.63
N ASP A 32 -8.69 21.24 -0.92
CA ASP A 32 -8.15 21.08 -2.26
C ASP A 32 -8.19 19.62 -2.71
N TRP A 33 -9.16 19.32 -3.57
CA TRP A 33 -9.36 18.00 -4.16
C TRP A 33 -8.27 17.60 -5.16
N ARG A 34 -7.58 18.56 -5.80
CA ARG A 34 -6.45 18.26 -6.70
C ARG A 34 -5.27 17.73 -5.91
N LEU A 35 -5.01 18.31 -4.73
CA LEU A 35 -4.04 17.78 -3.78
C LEU A 35 -4.43 16.37 -3.33
N GLY A 36 -5.69 16.13 -2.98
CA GLY A 36 -6.16 14.80 -2.60
C GLY A 36 -5.94 13.73 -3.67
N LEU A 37 -6.26 14.05 -4.92
CA LEU A 37 -6.00 13.17 -6.07
C LEU A 37 -4.50 12.92 -6.30
N GLY A 38 -3.67 13.96 -6.16
CA GLY A 38 -2.22 13.84 -6.25
C GLY A 38 -1.65 12.90 -5.18
N VAL A 39 -2.07 13.08 -3.92
CA VAL A 39 -1.63 12.24 -2.80
C VAL A 39 -2.10 10.80 -2.98
N GLY A 40 -3.37 10.58 -3.32
CA GLY A 40 -3.91 9.24 -3.55
C GLY A 40 -3.19 8.48 -4.68
N GLY A 41 -2.76 9.18 -5.73
CA GLY A 41 -1.98 8.58 -6.82
C GLY A 41 -0.55 8.19 -6.41
N VAL A 42 0.11 9.02 -5.61
CA VAL A 42 1.50 8.77 -5.15
C VAL A 42 1.55 7.76 -4.00
N GLU A 43 0.51 7.66 -3.18
CA GLU A 43 0.45 6.75 -2.03
C GLU A 43 0.78 5.28 -2.40
N ILE A 44 0.24 4.80 -3.51
CA ILE A 44 0.38 3.38 -3.91
C ILE A 44 1.85 3.02 -4.20
N PRO A 45 2.55 3.68 -5.14
CA PRO A 45 3.96 3.37 -5.40
C PRO A 45 4.85 3.68 -4.19
N THR A 46 4.54 4.72 -3.41
CA THR A 46 5.31 5.05 -2.20
C THR A 46 5.22 3.93 -1.16
N LYS A 47 4.03 3.39 -0.87
CA LYS A 47 3.90 2.25 0.06
C LYS A 47 4.63 1.00 -0.43
N MET A 48 4.63 0.73 -1.73
CA MET A 48 5.37 -0.40 -2.29
C MET A 48 6.88 -0.21 -2.16
N LEU A 49 7.39 0.98 -2.48
CA LEU A 49 8.81 1.31 -2.33
C LEU A 49 9.24 1.25 -0.86
N LEU A 50 8.44 1.83 0.05
CA LEU A 50 8.70 1.80 1.48
C LEU A 50 8.68 0.37 2.04
N TYR A 51 7.74 -0.47 1.61
CA TYR A 51 7.69 -1.87 2.02
C TYR A 51 8.95 -2.64 1.58
N TYR A 52 9.38 -2.45 0.33
CA TYR A 52 10.62 -3.04 -0.18
C TYR A 52 11.86 -2.56 0.60
N LEU A 53 11.97 -1.26 0.83
CA LEU A 53 13.09 -0.69 1.61
C LEU A 53 13.07 -1.16 3.06
N HIS A 54 11.88 -1.27 3.65
CA HIS A 54 11.67 -1.82 4.99
C HIS A 54 12.19 -3.26 5.05
N GLU A 55 11.74 -4.15 4.16
CA GLU A 55 12.25 -5.53 4.09
C GLU A 55 13.76 -5.57 3.92
N ARG A 56 14.32 -4.73 3.05
CA ARG A 56 15.77 -4.68 2.81
C ARG A 56 16.53 -4.20 4.03
N PHE A 57 16.01 -3.21 4.74
CA PHE A 57 16.59 -2.70 5.98
C PHE A 57 16.59 -3.78 7.07
N TRP A 58 15.46 -4.45 7.30
CA TRP A 58 15.36 -5.54 8.27
C TRP A 58 16.27 -6.72 7.94
N TYR A 59 16.38 -7.08 6.65
CA TYR A 59 17.32 -8.10 6.20
C TYR A 59 18.78 -7.70 6.44
N LYS A 60 19.16 -6.47 6.07
CA LYS A 60 20.57 -6.03 6.11
C LYS A 60 21.06 -5.68 7.51
N PHE A 61 20.20 -5.18 8.40
CA PHE A 61 20.63 -4.59 9.67
C PHE A 61 20.09 -5.30 10.92
N VAL A 62 18.96 -6.01 10.84
CA VAL A 62 18.29 -6.56 12.03
C VAL A 62 18.19 -8.09 12.00
N GLY A 63 18.46 -8.75 10.87
CA GLY A 63 18.48 -10.21 10.75
C GLY A 63 17.12 -10.90 10.87
N LEU A 64 16.01 -10.15 10.91
CA LEU A 64 14.64 -10.67 10.93
C LEU A 64 13.95 -10.63 9.56
N GLY A 65 14.65 -10.18 8.51
CA GLY A 65 14.14 -10.24 7.14
C GLY A 65 14.08 -11.69 6.66
N VAL A 66 13.01 -12.06 5.95
CA VAL A 66 12.70 -13.43 5.48
C VAL A 66 13.92 -14.07 4.80
N GLY A 67 14.66 -14.83 5.59
CA GLY A 67 15.93 -15.46 5.26
C GLY A 67 16.35 -16.50 6.32
N GLY A 68 15.36 -17.11 6.99
CA GLY A 68 15.56 -18.15 8.00
C GLY A 68 14.75 -19.42 7.72
N GLY A 69 14.67 -19.87 6.46
CA GLY A 69 13.91 -21.09 6.14
C GLY A 69 13.83 -21.49 4.67
N GLN A 70 14.93 -21.42 3.92
CA GLN A 70 15.10 -22.13 2.64
C GLN A 70 16.51 -22.75 2.52
N ALA A 71 16.96 -23.42 3.59
CA ALA A 71 18.03 -24.41 3.54
C ALA A 71 17.45 -25.76 3.99
#